data_AF-A0A2E6TRH3-F1
#
_entry.id   AF-A0A2E6TRH3-F1
#
_cell.length_a   1.000
_cell.length_b   1.000
_cell.length_c   1.000
_cell.angle_alpha   90.00
_cell.angle_beta   90.00
_cell.angle_gamma   90.00
#
_symmetry.space_group_name_H-M   'P 1'
#
loop_
_entity.id
_entity.type
_entity.pdbx_description
1 polymer ?
#
loop_
_entity_poly.entity_id
_entity_poly.type
_entity_poly.pdbx_seq_one_letter_code
_entity_poly.pdbx_strand_id
1 'polypeptide(L)'
;MSRVACILLGAFLSISALAQAEGNSTALRPPETNSTTTQVSPPPALPEPPPKPSPPDKFLGLNYLEVVIVLILLIMAVPDICRRAKRPALAYSVFVLFGITLGNLIPDEKVKAMLVEAGRIGFLLLLFEVGLEIQLPSLREFVAPLKKAARWKAWQYPVIILMTAGVFAYTASPHADWAEFTAAGWGEKIQWIAVAVLAASALTGCSVGMAHAAWHGYPGLDNEQRNKLLHVMVALEMITILVLAVTKEIYKAGLSPKVALVLAGMVLVVALVTVAAKPITRLFQFIIDRATHWRVHWIVLLVLVVSAVGQRLGLSGEKTAFVLGLCMSRTHTGGVDLEHYIAPISQRLLIPVFFIALGMQLEWQLLFSELALFALAAAFLLMAFRSRFNKSKPEDRAFLLLCPNLTLVALAANVLLEGVSAGNPLLAQAAPQLATWLVLTGLFITVPAIFRLPPESEDSHEDAPAMT
;
A
#
# COMPACT_ATOMS: atom_id res chain seq x y z
N MET A 1 -22.72 7.59 26.51
CA MET A 1 -22.42 7.32 25.08
C MET A 1 -22.81 8.48 24.16
N SER A 2 -24.05 8.99 24.19
CA SER A 2 -24.48 10.13 23.34
C SER A 2 -23.56 11.37 23.42
N ARG A 3 -23.12 11.78 24.61
CA ARG A 3 -22.27 12.98 24.77
C ARG A 3 -20.89 12.90 24.10
N VAL A 4 -20.22 11.74 24.12
CA VAL A 4 -18.88 11.59 23.51
C VAL A 4 -18.97 11.55 21.98
N ALA A 5 -19.96 10.86 21.44
CA ALA A 5 -20.25 10.88 20.01
C ALA A 5 -20.60 12.30 19.53
N CYS A 6 -21.40 13.06 20.30
CA CYS A 6 -21.69 14.46 19.99
C CYS A 6 -20.45 15.36 20.07
N ILE A 7 -19.52 15.13 21.00
CA ILE A 7 -18.27 15.89 21.10
C ILE A 7 -17.35 15.60 19.91
N LEU A 8 -17.19 14.32 19.53
CA LEU A 8 -16.36 13.95 18.38
C LEU A 8 -16.96 14.43 17.06
N LEU A 9 -18.28 14.29 16.89
CA LEU A 9 -19.00 14.81 15.72
C LEU A 9 -18.95 16.34 15.68
N GLY A 10 -19.11 17.01 16.82
CA GLY A 10 -19.00 18.46 16.95
C GLY A 10 -17.60 18.96 16.58
N ALA A 11 -16.55 18.34 17.13
CA ALA A 11 -15.16 18.67 16.77
C ALA A 11 -14.89 18.43 15.28
N PHE A 12 -15.38 17.33 14.71
CA PHE A 12 -15.25 17.03 13.28
C PHE A 12 -15.96 18.05 12.39
N LEU A 13 -17.17 18.48 12.76
CA LEU A 13 -17.94 19.49 12.04
C LEU A 13 -17.30 20.88 12.15
N SER A 14 -16.81 21.27 13.33
CA SER A 14 -16.10 22.55 13.52
C SER A 14 -14.80 22.62 12.71
N ILE A 15 -14.03 21.53 12.65
CA ILE A 15 -12.83 21.46 11.81
C ILE A 15 -13.20 21.49 10.32
N SER A 16 -14.33 20.89 9.93
CA SER A 16 -14.82 20.93 8.52
C SER A 16 -15.16 22.35 8.09
N ALA A 17 -15.84 23.09 8.98
CA ALA A 17 -16.25 24.46 8.73
C ALA A 17 -15.05 25.41 8.63
N LEU A 18 -14.02 25.22 9.45
CA LEU A 18 -12.79 26.02 9.40
C LEU A 18 -12.03 25.83 8.07
N ALA A 19 -11.92 24.59 7.60
CA ALA A 19 -11.23 24.27 6.34
C ALA A 19 -11.96 24.81 5.10
N GLN A 20 -13.30 24.83 5.11
CA GLN A 20 -14.08 25.46 4.03
C GLN A 20 -13.96 26.99 4.02
N ALA A 21 -13.75 27.62 5.17
CA ALA A 21 -13.58 29.07 5.25
C ALA A 21 -12.25 29.56 4.63
N GLU A 22 -11.18 28.76 4.71
CA GLU A 22 -9.88 29.09 4.09
C GLU A 22 -9.87 28.87 2.57
N GLY A 23 -10.63 27.90 2.06
CA GLY A 23 -10.71 27.59 0.62
C GLY A 23 -11.40 28.64 -0.24
N ASN A 24 -12.19 29.55 0.36
CA ASN A 24 -12.96 30.57 -0.36
C ASN A 24 -12.23 31.92 -0.52
N SER A 25 -11.04 32.10 0.08
CA SER A 25 -10.33 33.39 0.06
C SER A 25 -9.33 33.57 -1.11
N THR A 26 -9.20 32.61 -2.03
CA THR A 26 -8.22 32.66 -3.14
C THR A 26 -8.83 32.64 -4.54
N ALA A 27 -10.13 32.96 -4.70
CA ALA A 27 -10.73 33.20 -6.01
C ALA A 27 -10.35 34.60 -6.55
N LEU A 28 -9.11 34.76 -7.01
CA LEU A 28 -8.69 35.88 -7.85
C LEU A 28 -9.41 35.81 -9.20
N ARG A 29 -10.20 36.85 -9.50
CA ARG A 29 -10.84 37.06 -10.81
C ARG A 29 -9.81 36.95 -11.94
N PRO A 30 -10.07 36.19 -13.01
CA PRO A 30 -9.22 36.23 -14.19
C PRO A 30 -9.34 37.60 -14.88
N PRO A 31 -8.27 38.09 -15.54
CA PRO A 31 -8.29 39.35 -16.27
C PRO A 31 -9.16 39.24 -17.54
N GLU A 32 -10.06 40.20 -17.74
CA GLU A 32 -10.82 40.37 -18.98
C GLU A 32 -9.88 40.71 -20.14
N THR A 33 -9.63 39.75 -21.02
CA THR A 33 -8.94 39.97 -22.30
C THR A 33 -9.96 40.31 -23.38
N ASN A 34 -10.19 41.60 -23.60
CA ASN A 34 -10.89 42.11 -24.78
C ASN A 34 -10.07 41.83 -26.05
N SER A 35 -10.47 40.83 -26.82
CA SER A 35 -9.92 40.57 -28.16
C SER A 35 -11.06 40.58 -29.18
N THR A 36 -11.19 41.71 -29.88
CA THR A 36 -12.07 41.89 -31.04
C THR A 36 -11.53 41.04 -32.19
N THR A 37 -12.10 39.85 -32.36
CA THR A 37 -11.76 38.96 -33.49
C THR A 37 -12.90 38.99 -34.50
N THR A 38 -12.59 39.43 -35.71
CA THR A 38 -13.50 39.50 -36.86
C THR A 38 -14.08 38.12 -37.17
N GLN A 39 -15.40 38.00 -37.10
CA GLN A 39 -16.14 36.76 -37.33
C GLN A 39 -16.12 36.42 -38.84
N VAL A 40 -15.34 35.41 -39.22
CA VAL A 40 -15.41 34.77 -40.55
C VAL A 40 -16.32 33.55 -40.41
N SER A 41 -17.43 33.55 -41.16
CA SER A 41 -18.42 32.47 -41.15
C SER A 41 -17.78 31.13 -41.55
N PRO A 42 -17.99 30.05 -40.78
CA PRO A 42 -17.46 28.73 -41.12
C PRO A 42 -18.20 28.13 -42.33
N PRO A 43 -17.52 27.34 -43.17
CA PRO A 43 -18.14 26.61 -44.26
C PRO A 43 -19.17 25.57 -43.76
N PRO A 44 -20.18 25.23 -44.57
CA PRO A 44 -21.25 24.31 -44.19
C PRO A 44 -20.71 22.95 -43.76
N ALA A 45 -21.14 22.49 -42.58
CA ALA A 45 -20.73 21.23 -42.00
C ALA A 45 -21.12 20.05 -42.91
N LEU A 46 -20.17 19.16 -43.15
CA LEU A 46 -20.43 17.86 -43.78
C LEU A 46 -21.37 17.04 -42.87
N PRO A 47 -22.31 16.27 -43.45
CA PRO A 47 -23.22 15.42 -42.69
C PRO A 47 -22.44 14.46 -41.79
N GLU A 48 -22.82 14.39 -40.52
CA GLU A 48 -22.18 13.51 -39.54
C GLU A 48 -22.25 12.05 -40.02
N PRO A 49 -21.13 11.30 -39.96
CA PRO A 49 -21.16 9.89 -40.28
C PRO A 49 -22.10 9.15 -39.33
N PRO A 50 -22.83 8.14 -39.81
CA PRO A 50 -23.77 7.38 -38.97
C PRO A 50 -23.06 6.83 -37.72
N PRO A 51 -23.73 6.85 -36.56
CA PRO A 51 -23.13 6.39 -35.31
C PRO A 51 -22.61 4.97 -35.49
N LYS A 52 -21.32 4.77 -35.21
CA LYS A 52 -20.71 3.44 -35.26
C LYS A 52 -21.53 2.51 -34.36
N PRO A 53 -21.93 1.31 -34.84
CA PRO A 53 -22.65 0.35 -34.03
C PRO A 53 -21.85 0.08 -32.75
N SER A 54 -22.51 0.26 -31.61
CA SER A 54 -21.93 -0.03 -30.30
C SER A 54 -21.41 -1.47 -30.29
N PRO A 55 -20.15 -1.70 -29.87
CA PRO A 55 -19.58 -3.04 -29.82
C PRO A 55 -20.47 -3.94 -28.95
N PRO A 56 -20.57 -5.24 -29.25
CA PRO A 56 -21.47 -6.15 -28.55
C PRO A 56 -21.12 -6.22 -27.05
N ASP A 57 -22.02 -5.70 -26.21
CA ASP A 57 -21.98 -5.65 -24.75
C ASP A 57 -22.08 -7.03 -24.07
N LYS A 58 -21.28 -8.03 -24.45
CA LYS A 58 -21.39 -9.38 -23.86
C LYS A 58 -20.07 -10.11 -23.76
N PHE A 59 -19.12 -9.55 -23.01
CA PHE A 59 -18.20 -10.41 -22.29
C PHE A 59 -18.73 -10.55 -20.85
N LEU A 60 -19.53 -11.61 -20.66
CA LEU A 60 -20.11 -12.14 -19.42
C LEU A 60 -21.31 -11.47 -18.74
N GLY A 61 -21.62 -10.19 -19.01
CA GLY A 61 -22.90 -9.58 -18.59
C GLY A 61 -23.25 -9.71 -17.10
N LEU A 62 -22.24 -9.80 -16.23
CA LEU A 62 -22.45 -9.95 -14.79
C LEU A 62 -23.12 -8.69 -14.23
N ASN A 63 -24.21 -8.87 -13.51
CA ASN A 63 -24.85 -7.79 -12.77
C ASN A 63 -23.99 -7.42 -11.54
N TYR A 64 -24.11 -6.18 -11.06
CA TYR A 64 -23.49 -5.69 -9.83
C TYR A 64 -23.64 -6.66 -8.64
N LEU A 65 -24.85 -7.21 -8.46
CA LEU A 65 -25.11 -8.17 -7.38
C LEU A 65 -24.28 -9.45 -7.53
N GLU A 66 -24.08 -9.95 -8.75
CA GLU A 66 -23.29 -11.15 -9.01
C GLU A 66 -21.81 -10.91 -8.73
N VAL A 67 -21.29 -9.73 -9.12
CA VAL A 67 -19.92 -9.31 -8.77
C VAL A 67 -19.72 -9.31 -7.26
N VAL A 68 -20.66 -8.73 -6.51
CA VAL A 68 -20.59 -8.68 -5.04
C VAL A 68 -20.68 -10.08 -4.43
N ILE A 69 -21.56 -10.95 -4.94
CA ILE A 69 -21.67 -12.35 -4.48
C ILE A 69 -20.34 -13.09 -4.71
N VAL A 70 -19.77 -12.99 -5.91
CA VAL A 70 -18.48 -13.62 -6.25
C VAL A 70 -17.37 -13.10 -5.34
N LEU A 71 -17.35 -11.79 -5.09
CA LEU A 71 -16.38 -11.16 -4.19
C LEU A 71 -16.49 -11.72 -2.76
N ILE A 72 -17.70 -11.81 -2.21
CA ILE A 72 -17.94 -12.36 -0.86
C ILE A 72 -17.50 -13.82 -0.79
N LEU A 73 -17.91 -14.65 -1.77
CA LEU A 73 -17.54 -16.06 -1.82
C LEU A 73 -16.02 -16.24 -1.88
N LEU A 74 -15.34 -15.42 -2.66
CA LEU A 74 -13.89 -15.46 -2.81
C LEU A 74 -13.18 -15.07 -1.50
N ILE A 75 -13.62 -13.98 -0.86
CA ILE A 75 -13.08 -13.51 0.41
C ILE A 75 -13.24 -14.58 1.51
N MET A 76 -14.34 -15.33 1.49
CA MET A 76 -14.56 -16.44 2.42
C MET A 76 -13.72 -17.69 2.06
N ALA A 77 -13.67 -18.08 0.78
CA ALA A 77 -13.08 -19.35 0.38
C ALA A 77 -11.55 -19.33 0.32
N VAL A 78 -10.94 -18.24 -0.17
CA VAL A 78 -9.49 -18.17 -0.42
C VAL A 78 -8.66 -18.37 0.85
N PRO A 79 -8.94 -17.69 1.99
CA PRO A 79 -8.17 -17.89 3.20
C PRO A 79 -8.21 -19.33 3.71
N ASP A 80 -9.36 -19.99 3.62
CA ASP A 80 -9.52 -21.38 4.07
C ASP A 80 -8.79 -22.36 3.14
N ILE A 81 -8.82 -22.14 1.82
CA ILE A 81 -8.04 -22.93 0.86
C ILE A 81 -6.54 -22.75 1.13
N CYS A 82 -6.08 -21.52 1.34
CA CYS A 82 -4.69 -21.22 1.66
C CYS A 82 -4.26 -21.82 3.01
N ARG A 83 -5.13 -21.81 4.03
CA ARG A 83 -4.88 -22.45 5.33
C ARG A 83 -4.80 -23.97 5.20
N ARG A 84 -5.71 -24.60 4.44
CA ARG A 84 -5.64 -26.05 4.12
C ARG A 84 -4.36 -26.42 3.37
N ALA A 85 -3.86 -25.52 2.53
CA ALA A 85 -2.57 -25.67 1.88
C ALA A 85 -1.36 -25.42 2.82
N LYS A 86 -1.59 -25.07 4.10
CA LYS A 86 -0.57 -24.70 5.10
C LYS A 86 0.24 -23.46 4.70
N ARG A 87 -0.40 -22.54 3.97
CA ARG A 87 0.17 -21.31 3.38
C ARG A 87 -0.78 -20.12 3.46
N PRO A 88 -1.21 -19.68 4.65
CA PRO A 88 -2.19 -18.59 4.79
C PRO A 88 -1.76 -17.29 4.09
N ALA A 89 -0.46 -16.98 4.09
CA ALA A 89 0.09 -15.79 3.43
C ALA A 89 -0.11 -15.74 1.91
N LEU A 90 -0.39 -16.86 1.24
CA LEU A 90 -0.71 -16.87 -0.20
C LEU A 90 -2.03 -16.18 -0.53
N ALA A 91 -2.94 -16.03 0.45
CA ALA A 91 -4.24 -15.41 0.24
C ALA A 91 -4.13 -14.03 -0.41
N TYR A 92 -3.19 -13.19 0.06
CA TYR A 92 -2.96 -11.85 -0.51
C TYR A 92 -2.53 -11.91 -1.98
N SER A 93 -1.69 -12.86 -2.36
CA SER A 93 -1.27 -13.03 -3.76
C SER A 93 -2.43 -13.49 -4.64
N VAL A 94 -3.26 -14.39 -4.12
CA VAL A 94 -4.47 -14.87 -4.81
C VAL A 94 -5.48 -13.73 -4.99
N PHE A 95 -5.68 -12.88 -3.97
CA PHE A 95 -6.54 -11.71 -4.05
C PHE A 95 -6.08 -10.71 -5.11
N VAL A 96 -4.77 -10.44 -5.21
CA VAL A 96 -4.24 -9.60 -6.29
C VAL A 96 -4.53 -10.23 -7.65
N LEU A 97 -4.16 -11.50 -7.87
CA LEU A 97 -4.37 -12.18 -9.16
C LEU A 97 -5.85 -12.20 -9.56
N PHE A 98 -6.74 -12.44 -8.59
CA PHE A 98 -8.17 -12.37 -8.81
C PHE A 98 -8.65 -10.94 -9.12
N GLY A 99 -8.08 -9.93 -8.48
CA GLY A 99 -8.34 -8.53 -8.83
C GLY A 99 -7.99 -8.25 -10.29
N ILE A 100 -6.87 -8.76 -10.80
CA ILE A 100 -6.47 -8.54 -12.20
C ILE A 100 -7.46 -9.23 -13.15
N THR A 101 -7.88 -10.47 -12.86
CA THR A 101 -8.91 -11.13 -13.69
C THR A 101 -10.23 -10.35 -13.62
N LEU A 102 -10.71 -10.04 -12.42
CA LEU A 102 -11.98 -9.38 -12.17
C LEU A 102 -12.05 -7.98 -12.81
N GLY A 103 -10.97 -7.22 -12.78
CA GLY A 103 -10.89 -5.88 -13.37
C GLY A 103 -11.18 -5.83 -14.87
N ASN A 104 -11.04 -6.96 -15.58
CA ASN A 104 -11.34 -7.08 -17.00
C ASN A 104 -12.70 -7.73 -17.26
N LEU A 105 -13.27 -8.39 -16.25
CA LEU A 105 -14.58 -9.05 -16.33
C LEU A 105 -15.72 -8.12 -15.94
N ILE A 106 -15.45 -7.04 -15.19
CA ILE A 106 -16.45 -6.03 -14.81
C ILE A 106 -16.46 -4.92 -15.86
N PRO A 107 -17.50 -4.81 -16.70
CA PRO A 107 -17.61 -3.72 -17.68
C PRO A 107 -18.05 -2.39 -17.06
N ASP A 108 -18.68 -2.41 -15.88
CA ASP A 108 -19.20 -1.19 -15.24
C ASP A 108 -18.12 -0.48 -14.41
N GLU A 109 -17.66 0.66 -14.94
CA GLU A 109 -16.69 1.54 -14.29
C GLU A 109 -17.14 2.04 -12.91
N LYS A 110 -18.45 2.17 -12.65
CA LYS A 110 -18.95 2.59 -11.33
C LYS A 110 -18.67 1.54 -10.27
N VAL A 111 -18.81 0.26 -10.62
CA VAL A 111 -18.53 -0.86 -9.72
C VAL A 111 -17.04 -0.95 -9.43
N LYS A 112 -16.21 -0.78 -10.46
CA LYS A 112 -14.75 -0.68 -10.31
C LYS A 112 -14.36 0.47 -9.39
N ALA A 113 -14.89 1.68 -9.62
CA ALA A 113 -14.63 2.82 -8.76
C ALA A 113 -15.06 2.56 -7.31
N MET A 114 -16.25 2.00 -7.08
CA MET A 114 -16.73 1.64 -5.75
C MET A 114 -15.77 0.66 -5.04
N LEU A 115 -15.31 -0.38 -5.73
CA LEU A 115 -14.38 -1.37 -5.16
C LEU A 115 -13.00 -0.75 -4.88
N VAL A 116 -12.53 0.15 -5.74
CA VAL A 116 -11.29 0.90 -5.52
C VAL A 116 -11.39 1.79 -4.28
N GLU A 117 -12.48 2.54 -4.12
CA GLU A 117 -12.71 3.38 -2.93
C GLU A 117 -12.87 2.53 -1.66
N ALA A 118 -13.57 1.40 -1.72
CA ALA A 118 -13.63 0.45 -0.60
C ALA A 118 -12.24 -0.12 -0.26
N GLY A 119 -11.42 -0.38 -1.28
CA GLY A 119 -10.04 -0.81 -1.13
C GLY A 119 -9.17 0.21 -0.39
N ARG A 120 -9.41 1.51 -0.56
CA ARG A 120 -8.70 2.56 0.20
C ARG A 120 -8.97 2.48 1.70
N ILE A 121 -10.19 2.12 2.10
CA ILE A 121 -10.52 1.89 3.51
C ILE A 121 -9.74 0.67 4.04
N GLY A 122 -9.70 -0.41 3.26
CA GLY A 122 -8.91 -1.59 3.60
C GLY A 122 -7.42 -1.33 3.71
N PHE A 123 -6.90 -0.44 2.88
CA PHE A 123 -5.53 0.02 2.93
C PHE A 123 -5.19 0.79 4.22
N LEU A 124 -6.09 1.66 4.68
CA LEU A 124 -5.92 2.35 5.96
C LEU A 124 -5.85 1.35 7.13
N LEU A 125 -6.74 0.35 7.12
CA LEU A 125 -6.74 -0.68 8.17
C LEU A 125 -5.52 -1.60 8.09
N LEU A 126 -5.06 -1.95 6.89
CA LEU A 126 -3.81 -2.70 6.70
C LEU A 126 -2.64 -1.98 7.37
N LEU A 127 -2.50 -0.67 7.14
CA LEU A 127 -1.42 0.11 7.73
C LEU A 127 -1.56 0.31 9.23
N PHE A 128 -2.79 0.45 9.72
CA PHE A 128 -3.05 0.45 11.16
C PHE A 128 -2.63 -0.87 11.80
N GLU A 129 -3.00 -2.01 11.20
CA GLU A 129 -2.66 -3.34 11.67
C GLU A 129 -1.15 -3.60 11.65
N VAL A 130 -0.46 -3.24 10.56
CA VAL A 130 1.00 -3.25 10.51
C VAL A 130 1.61 -2.40 11.64
N GLY A 131 1.01 -1.25 11.96
CA GLY A 131 1.42 -0.45 13.10
C GLY A 131 1.24 -1.18 14.44
N LEU A 132 0.15 -1.94 14.61
CA LEU A 132 -0.11 -2.74 15.81
C LEU A 132 0.88 -3.91 15.95
N GLU A 133 1.21 -4.58 14.85
CA GLU A 133 2.17 -5.70 14.83
C GLU A 133 3.59 -5.27 15.24
N ILE A 134 3.96 -4.01 14.97
CA ILE A 134 5.29 -3.49 15.27
C ILE A 134 5.40 -3.17 16.78
N GLN A 135 5.93 -4.14 17.52
CA GLN A 135 6.45 -3.93 18.86
C GLN A 135 7.88 -3.39 18.76
N LEU A 136 8.05 -2.08 18.96
CA LEU A 136 9.37 -1.45 18.92
C LEU A 136 10.20 -1.89 20.13
N PRO A 137 11.33 -2.60 19.92
CA PRO A 137 12.24 -2.92 21.00
C PRO A 137 12.94 -1.65 21.51
N SER A 138 13.72 -1.78 22.58
CA SER A 138 14.52 -0.66 23.05
C SER A 138 15.44 -0.17 21.93
N LEU A 139 15.63 1.16 21.82
CA LEU A 139 16.42 1.73 20.72
C LEU A 139 17.82 1.09 20.63
N ARG A 140 18.41 0.76 21.78
CA ARG A 140 19.72 0.11 21.89
C ARG A 140 19.73 -1.28 21.27
N GLU A 141 18.71 -2.09 21.50
CA GLU A 141 18.55 -3.42 20.90
C GLU A 141 18.22 -3.32 19.41
N PHE A 142 17.46 -2.29 19.00
CA PHE A 142 17.01 -2.12 17.63
C PHE A 142 18.10 -1.64 16.66
N VAL A 143 19.13 -0.95 17.15
CA VAL A 143 20.20 -0.39 16.29
C VAL A 143 20.92 -1.48 15.47
N ALA A 144 21.16 -2.66 16.04
CA ALA A 144 21.85 -3.74 15.34
C ALA A 144 20.99 -4.35 14.20
N PRO A 145 19.71 -4.75 14.44
CA PRO A 145 18.76 -5.10 13.38
C PRO A 145 18.61 -4.01 12.32
N LEU A 146 18.52 -2.74 12.72
CA LEU A 146 18.40 -1.60 11.81
C LEU A 146 19.62 -1.48 10.90
N LYS A 147 20.84 -1.61 11.42
CA LYS A 147 22.07 -1.63 10.63
C LYS A 147 22.08 -2.80 9.64
N LYS A 148 21.63 -3.99 10.06
CA LYS A 148 21.54 -5.17 9.17
C LYS A 148 20.52 -4.95 8.05
N ALA A 149 19.34 -4.40 8.38
CA ALA A 149 18.30 -4.04 7.42
C ALA A 149 18.78 -2.96 6.42
N ALA A 150 19.49 -1.94 6.89
CA ALA A 150 20.07 -0.91 6.05
C ALA A 150 21.13 -1.49 5.09
N ARG A 151 22.02 -2.37 5.56
CA ARG A 151 22.99 -3.07 4.71
C ARG A 151 22.32 -3.97 3.67
N TRP A 152 21.26 -4.68 4.06
CA TRP A 152 20.45 -5.52 3.17
C TRP A 152 19.86 -4.69 2.02
N LYS A 153 19.28 -3.53 2.34
CA LYS A 153 18.74 -2.59 1.35
C LYS A 153 19.83 -2.00 0.46
N ALA A 154 20.86 -1.42 1.06
CA ALA A 154 21.96 -0.76 0.35
C ALA A 154 22.63 -1.68 -0.69
N TRP A 155 22.77 -2.96 -0.38
CA TRP A 155 23.34 -3.95 -1.29
C TRP A 155 22.47 -4.18 -2.54
N GLN A 156 21.14 -4.17 -2.41
CA GLN A 156 20.20 -4.46 -3.50
C GLN A 156 19.78 -3.23 -4.31
N TYR A 157 19.86 -2.02 -3.72
CA TYR A 157 19.37 -0.79 -4.35
C TYR A 157 19.96 -0.52 -5.74
N PRO A 158 21.28 -0.62 -5.98
CA PRO A 158 21.84 -0.33 -7.30
C PRO A 158 21.23 -1.20 -8.41
N VAL A 159 21.03 -2.49 -8.13
CA VAL A 159 20.45 -3.44 -9.09
C VAL A 159 18.99 -3.06 -9.39
N ILE A 160 18.21 -2.73 -8.36
CA ILE A 160 16.79 -2.39 -8.55
C ILE A 160 16.61 -1.04 -9.23
N ILE A 161 17.43 -0.05 -8.89
CA ILE A 161 17.42 1.25 -9.57
C ILE A 161 17.74 1.06 -11.05
N LEU A 162 18.74 0.24 -11.38
CA LEU A 162 19.08 -0.09 -12.78
C LEU A 162 17.92 -0.80 -13.50
N MET A 163 17.28 -1.77 -12.86
CA MET A 163 16.12 -2.47 -13.44
C MET A 163 14.94 -1.52 -13.64
N THR A 164 14.67 -0.64 -12.68
CA THR A 164 13.59 0.36 -12.78
C THR A 164 13.88 1.34 -13.91
N ALA A 165 15.13 1.77 -14.08
CA ALA A 165 15.55 2.60 -15.21
C ALA A 165 15.39 1.87 -16.55
N GLY A 166 15.70 0.57 -16.62
CA GLY A 166 15.50 -0.24 -17.82
C GLY A 166 14.03 -0.42 -18.19
N VAL A 167 13.16 -0.66 -17.20
CA VAL A 167 11.71 -0.70 -17.42
C VAL A 167 11.21 0.66 -17.85
N PHE A 168 11.64 1.73 -17.19
CA PHE A 168 11.28 3.07 -17.59
C PHE A 168 11.66 3.37 -19.05
N ALA A 169 12.91 3.08 -19.41
CA ALA A 169 13.39 3.20 -20.77
C ALA A 169 12.52 2.41 -21.76
N TYR A 170 12.20 1.16 -21.44
CA TYR A 170 11.32 0.32 -22.26
C TYR A 170 9.92 0.92 -22.44
N THR A 171 9.31 1.37 -21.34
CA THR A 171 7.95 1.94 -21.32
C THR A 171 7.86 3.30 -22.01
N ALA A 172 8.92 4.10 -21.92
CA ALA A 172 8.96 5.45 -22.45
C ALA A 172 9.48 5.47 -23.89
N SER A 173 10.36 4.54 -24.30
CA SER A 173 11.06 4.56 -25.60
C SER A 173 10.21 4.66 -26.86
N PRO A 174 8.94 4.20 -26.95
CA PRO A 174 8.13 4.44 -28.16
C PRO A 174 7.85 5.94 -28.41
N HIS A 175 7.98 6.77 -27.38
CA HIS A 175 7.63 8.19 -27.40
C HIS A 175 8.69 9.12 -26.80
N ALA A 176 9.67 8.58 -26.06
CA ALA A 176 10.69 9.34 -25.39
C ALA A 176 11.87 9.60 -26.32
N ASP A 177 12.02 10.86 -26.72
CA ASP A 177 13.29 11.34 -27.22
C ASP A 177 14.29 11.35 -26.04
N TRP A 178 15.33 10.53 -26.10
CA TRP A 178 16.39 10.53 -25.09
C TRP A 178 17.01 11.91 -24.91
N ALA A 179 16.97 12.77 -25.95
CA ALA A 179 17.36 14.16 -25.85
C ALA A 179 16.49 14.91 -24.81
N GLU A 180 15.18 14.68 -24.77
CA GLU A 180 14.25 15.29 -23.81
C GLU A 180 14.60 14.89 -22.37
N PHE A 181 14.91 13.61 -22.12
CA PHE A 181 15.36 13.17 -20.80
C PHE A 181 16.69 13.81 -20.37
N THR A 182 17.65 13.94 -21.30
CA THR A 182 18.94 14.59 -20.98
C THR A 182 18.78 16.09 -20.76
N ALA A 183 17.88 16.74 -21.51
CA ALA A 183 17.52 18.15 -21.41
C ALA A 183 16.63 18.45 -20.19
N ALA A 184 15.97 17.44 -19.62
CA ALA A 184 15.11 17.55 -18.45
C ALA A 184 15.82 18.29 -17.31
N GLY A 185 15.08 19.20 -16.67
CA GLY A 185 15.55 19.94 -15.53
C GLY A 185 15.87 19.03 -14.35
N TRP A 186 16.66 19.54 -13.39
CA TRP A 186 16.95 18.81 -12.15
C TRP A 186 15.69 18.36 -11.38
N GLY A 187 14.62 19.15 -11.44
CA GLY A 187 13.34 18.81 -10.79
C GLY A 187 12.74 17.50 -11.30
N GLU A 188 12.65 17.33 -12.62
CA GLU A 188 12.15 16.11 -13.27
C GLU A 188 13.08 14.92 -13.01
N LYS A 189 14.40 15.13 -13.12
CA LYS A 189 15.41 14.11 -12.79
C LYS A 189 15.29 13.61 -11.36
N ILE A 190 14.97 14.49 -10.41
CA ILE A 190 14.77 14.07 -9.01
C ILE A 190 13.48 13.27 -8.82
N GLN A 191 12.40 13.57 -9.55
CA GLN A 191 11.20 12.73 -9.52
C GLN A 191 11.49 11.32 -10.02
N TRP A 192 12.31 11.17 -11.07
CA TRP A 192 12.78 9.86 -11.55
C TRP A 192 13.56 9.10 -10.49
N ILE A 193 14.51 9.77 -9.86
CA ILE A 193 15.29 9.19 -8.76
C ILE A 193 14.35 8.76 -7.63
N ALA A 194 13.36 9.58 -7.28
CA ALA A 194 12.39 9.25 -6.24
C ALA A 194 11.58 7.99 -6.58
N VAL A 195 11.17 7.81 -7.84
CA VAL A 195 10.45 6.61 -8.29
C VAL A 195 11.36 5.37 -8.27
N ALA A 196 12.61 5.49 -8.72
CA ALA A 196 13.58 4.40 -8.64
C ALA A 196 13.89 4.00 -7.18
N VAL A 197 14.04 4.98 -6.28
CA VAL A 197 14.23 4.75 -4.84
C VAL A 197 12.97 4.16 -4.20
N LEU A 198 11.78 4.59 -4.63
CA LEU A 198 10.49 4.04 -4.20
C LEU A 198 10.38 2.55 -4.57
N ALA A 199 10.65 2.20 -5.83
CA ALA A 199 10.66 0.83 -6.30
C ALA A 199 11.72 -0.02 -5.57
N ALA A 200 12.94 0.50 -5.44
CA ALA A 200 14.01 -0.16 -4.69
C ALA A 200 13.65 -0.41 -3.23
N SER A 201 13.04 0.58 -2.58
CA SER A 201 12.62 0.45 -1.20
C SER A 201 11.54 -0.61 -1.02
N ALA A 202 10.50 -0.58 -1.87
CA ALA A 202 9.41 -1.54 -1.84
C ALA A 202 9.90 -2.97 -2.10
N LEU A 203 10.69 -3.16 -3.15
CA LEU A 203 11.18 -4.48 -3.52
C LEU A 203 12.15 -5.06 -2.51
N THR A 204 12.97 -4.25 -1.82
CA THR A 204 13.88 -4.73 -0.77
C THR A 204 13.26 -4.87 0.62
N GLY A 205 12.06 -4.32 0.80
CA GLY A 205 11.33 -4.43 2.05
C GLY A 205 10.87 -5.86 2.34
N CYS A 206 10.36 -6.06 3.54
CA CYS A 206 9.75 -7.30 4.00
C CYS A 206 8.43 -6.95 4.68
N SER A 207 7.38 -7.71 4.40
CA SER A 207 6.10 -7.63 5.07
C SER A 207 6.09 -8.56 6.27
N VAL A 208 6.09 -8.00 7.47
CA VAL A 208 6.05 -8.79 8.71
C VAL A 208 4.77 -9.61 8.75
N GLY A 209 3.59 -9.01 8.56
CA GLY A 209 2.31 -9.75 8.57
C GLY A 209 2.22 -10.93 7.60
N MET A 210 2.89 -10.86 6.43
CA MET A 210 2.94 -12.00 5.50
C MET A 210 3.93 -13.09 5.90
N ALA A 211 5.03 -12.70 6.54
CA ALA A 211 6.09 -13.62 6.92
C ALA A 211 5.93 -14.15 8.35
N HIS A 212 5.08 -13.55 9.18
CA HIS A 212 4.95 -13.82 10.61
C HIS A 212 4.57 -15.28 10.91
N ALA A 213 3.52 -15.81 10.28
CA ALA A 213 3.11 -17.21 10.46
C ALA A 213 4.25 -18.19 10.13
N ALA A 214 4.92 -17.97 8.99
CA ALA A 214 6.04 -18.81 8.57
C ALA A 214 7.28 -18.64 9.45
N TRP A 215 7.51 -17.45 10.00
CA TRP A 215 8.60 -17.14 10.92
C TRP A 215 8.41 -17.85 12.26
N HIS A 216 7.20 -17.83 12.80
CA HIS A 216 6.87 -18.48 14.06
C HIS A 216 7.04 -20.01 13.98
N GLY A 217 6.62 -20.61 12.86
CA GLY A 217 6.78 -22.05 12.62
C GLY A 217 8.14 -22.47 12.05
N TYR A 218 9.11 -21.56 11.88
CA TYR A 218 10.32 -21.88 11.13
C TYR A 218 11.24 -22.86 11.89
N PRO A 219 11.54 -24.05 11.33
CA PRO A 219 12.39 -25.04 11.96
C PRO A 219 13.87 -24.60 11.96
N GLY A 220 14.58 -24.90 13.04
CA GLY A 220 16.03 -24.67 13.14
C GLY A 220 16.45 -23.26 13.57
N LEU A 221 15.50 -22.35 13.83
CA LEU A 221 15.79 -21.08 14.51
C LEU A 221 15.54 -21.25 16.01
N ASP A 222 16.58 -21.03 16.82
CA ASP A 222 16.39 -20.85 18.26
C ASP A 222 15.63 -19.54 18.57
N ASN A 223 15.15 -19.38 19.81
CA ASN A 223 14.35 -18.22 20.21
C ASN A 223 15.12 -16.89 20.02
N GLU A 224 16.44 -16.88 20.20
CA GLU A 224 17.25 -15.68 20.07
C GLU A 224 17.40 -15.25 18.60
N GLN A 225 17.71 -16.20 17.71
CA GLN A 225 17.79 -16.02 16.27
C GLN A 225 16.44 -15.61 15.69
N ARG A 226 15.37 -16.25 16.16
CA ARG A 226 13.99 -15.93 15.79
C ARG A 226 13.65 -14.48 16.12
N ASN A 227 13.91 -14.03 17.35
CA ASN A 227 13.69 -12.64 17.76
C ASN A 227 14.57 -11.65 16.99
N LYS A 228 15.85 -11.98 16.78
CA LYS A 228 16.76 -11.17 15.95
C LYS A 228 16.23 -11.02 14.52
N LEU A 229 15.71 -12.09 13.94
CA LEU A 229 15.16 -12.08 12.58
C LEU A 229 13.88 -11.24 12.52
N LEU A 230 12.99 -11.37 13.50
CA LEU A 230 11.79 -10.54 13.61
C LEU A 230 12.15 -9.05 13.65
N HIS A 231 13.11 -8.66 14.49
CA HIS A 231 13.55 -7.28 14.56
C HIS A 231 14.13 -6.77 13.22
N VAL A 232 14.78 -7.64 12.44
CA VAL A 232 15.26 -7.28 11.10
C VAL A 232 14.10 -7.09 10.12
N MET A 233 13.09 -7.95 10.17
CA MET A 233 11.87 -7.83 9.34
C MET A 233 11.14 -6.53 9.66
N VAL A 234 10.90 -6.25 10.95
CA VAL A 234 10.30 -4.99 11.43
C VAL A 234 11.12 -3.77 10.99
N ALA A 235 12.46 -3.83 11.09
CA ALA A 235 13.34 -2.75 10.64
C ALA A 235 13.27 -2.54 9.12
N LEU A 236 13.20 -3.61 8.32
CA LEU A 236 13.04 -3.53 6.87
C LEU A 236 11.71 -2.88 6.49
N GLU A 237 10.63 -3.28 7.14
CA GLU A 237 9.30 -2.69 6.96
C GLU A 237 9.30 -1.20 7.31
N MET A 238 9.77 -0.84 8.51
CA MET A 238 9.88 0.56 8.96
C MET A 238 10.69 1.44 8.01
N ILE A 239 11.90 1.01 7.62
CA ILE A 239 12.72 1.77 6.66
C ILE A 239 11.96 1.94 5.35
N THR A 240 11.26 0.89 4.90
CA THR A 240 10.49 0.95 3.66
C THR A 240 9.38 1.98 3.73
N ILE A 241 8.56 1.93 4.78
CA ILE A 241 7.46 2.88 4.99
C ILE A 241 7.98 4.32 5.09
N LEU A 242 9.09 4.55 5.81
CA LEU A 242 9.69 5.88 5.92
C LEU A 242 10.18 6.40 4.56
N VAL A 243 10.87 5.56 3.79
CA VAL A 243 11.35 5.94 2.46
C VAL A 243 10.19 6.20 1.52
N LEU A 244 9.16 5.34 1.50
CA LEU A 244 7.94 5.54 0.70
C LEU A 244 7.23 6.85 1.06
N ALA A 245 7.17 7.18 2.36
CA ALA A 245 6.55 8.41 2.83
C ALA A 245 7.26 9.66 2.28
N VAL A 246 8.60 9.63 2.19
CA VAL A 246 9.42 10.73 1.66
C VAL A 246 9.37 10.76 0.13
N THR A 247 9.58 9.62 -0.53
CA THR A 247 9.61 9.55 -2.00
C THR A 247 8.25 9.85 -2.62
N LYS A 248 7.13 9.53 -1.95
CA LYS A 248 5.77 9.95 -2.37
C LYS A 248 5.67 11.46 -2.52
N GLU A 249 6.19 12.24 -1.57
CA GLU A 249 6.10 13.70 -1.64
C GLU A 249 7.02 14.27 -2.73
N ILE A 250 8.23 13.73 -2.86
CA ILE A 250 9.16 14.14 -3.93
C ILE A 250 8.58 13.78 -5.31
N TYR A 251 7.96 12.61 -5.43
CA TYR A 251 7.30 12.17 -6.66
C TYR A 251 6.16 13.11 -7.06
N LYS A 252 5.29 13.47 -6.12
CA LYS A 252 4.14 14.36 -6.39
C LYS A 252 4.54 15.81 -6.64
N ALA A 253 5.46 16.36 -5.85
CA ALA A 253 5.74 17.81 -5.83
C ALA A 253 7.11 18.22 -6.39
N GLY A 254 7.97 17.26 -6.76
CA GLY A 254 9.37 17.50 -7.09
C GLY A 254 10.21 17.94 -5.88
N LEU A 255 11.51 18.21 -6.07
CA LEU A 255 12.34 18.76 -5.00
C LEU A 255 12.10 20.27 -4.86
N SER A 256 11.14 20.64 -4.01
CA SER A 256 10.88 22.04 -3.66
C SER A 256 11.11 22.27 -2.17
N PRO A 257 11.42 23.50 -1.72
CA PRO A 257 11.46 23.84 -0.30
C PRO A 257 10.16 23.48 0.44
N LYS A 258 9.03 23.42 -0.30
CA LYS A 258 7.75 22.95 0.22
C LYS A 258 7.82 21.49 0.69
N VAL A 259 8.62 20.62 0.07
CA VAL A 259 8.82 19.24 0.55
C VAL A 259 9.42 19.23 1.94
N ALA A 260 10.42 20.08 2.23
CA ALA A 260 10.99 20.17 3.57
C ALA A 260 9.95 20.63 4.60
N LEU A 261 9.09 21.58 4.24
CA LEU A 261 7.97 22.03 5.08
C LEU A 261 6.94 20.91 5.30
N VAL A 262 6.60 20.15 4.25
CA VAL A 262 5.69 19.00 4.32
C VAL A 262 6.28 17.91 5.22
N LEU A 263 7.57 17.60 5.08
CA LEU A 263 8.26 16.62 5.94
C LEU A 263 8.34 17.10 7.40
N ALA A 264 8.61 18.38 7.64
CA ALA A 264 8.59 18.96 8.98
C ALA A 264 7.17 18.89 9.59
N GLY A 265 6.14 19.21 8.80
CA GLY A 265 4.74 19.02 9.15
C GLY A 265 4.42 17.57 9.49
N MET A 266 4.95 16.61 8.72
CA MET A 266 4.77 15.19 9.00
C MET A 266 5.37 14.79 10.35
N VAL A 267 6.60 15.22 10.64
CA VAL A 267 7.24 14.98 11.93
C VAL A 267 6.44 15.60 13.07
N LEU A 268 5.96 16.83 12.89
CA LEU A 268 5.12 17.51 13.88
C LEU A 268 3.83 16.74 14.15
N VAL A 269 3.10 16.31 13.12
CA VAL A 269 1.84 15.58 13.32
C VAL A 269 2.10 14.19 13.90
N VAL A 270 3.17 13.49 13.50
CA VAL A 270 3.59 12.25 14.16
C VAL A 270 3.84 12.48 15.65
N ALA A 271 4.53 13.56 16.01
CA ALA A 271 4.74 13.93 17.40
C ALA A 271 3.42 14.24 18.13
N LEU A 272 2.50 14.97 17.49
CA LEU A 272 1.17 15.25 18.05
C LEU A 272 0.35 13.97 18.25
N VAL A 273 0.32 13.07 17.27
CA VAL A 273 -0.37 11.76 17.39
C VAL A 273 0.27 10.94 18.50
N THR A 274 1.60 10.96 18.63
CA THR A 274 2.32 10.26 19.72
C THR A 274 1.95 10.82 21.10
N VAL A 275 1.83 12.14 21.22
CA VAL A 275 1.39 12.78 22.48
C VAL A 275 -0.09 12.49 22.75
N ALA A 276 -0.93 12.56 21.74
CA ALA A 276 -2.36 12.27 21.79
C ALA A 276 -2.66 10.77 21.95
N ALA A 277 -1.69 9.89 21.70
CA ALA A 277 -1.88 8.46 21.81
C ALA A 277 -2.29 8.04 23.22
N LYS A 278 -1.72 8.65 24.28
CA LYS A 278 -2.10 8.32 25.67
C LYS A 278 -3.60 8.54 25.92
N PRO A 279 -4.19 9.73 25.67
CA PRO A 279 -5.62 9.92 25.83
C PRO A 279 -6.45 9.10 24.84
N ILE A 280 -5.99 8.92 23.59
CA ILE A 280 -6.69 8.08 22.60
C ILE A 280 -6.76 6.63 23.08
N THR A 281 -5.65 6.05 23.53
CA THR A 281 -5.58 4.72 24.12
C THR A 281 -6.52 4.56 25.31
N ARG A 282 -6.58 5.55 26.22
CA ARG A 282 -7.53 5.52 27.34
C ARG A 282 -8.98 5.53 26.85
N LEU A 283 -9.27 6.29 25.80
CA LEU A 283 -10.60 6.30 25.17
C LEU A 283 -10.91 4.94 24.53
N PHE A 284 -9.96 4.33 23.84
CA PHE A 284 -10.09 2.99 23.29
C PHE A 284 -10.39 1.98 24.39
N GLN A 285 -9.59 1.94 25.45
CA GLN A 285 -9.81 1.07 26.61
C GLN A 285 -11.20 1.28 27.20
N PHE A 286 -11.61 2.55 27.38
CA PHE A 286 -12.94 2.86 27.88
C PHE A 286 -14.06 2.36 26.96
N ILE A 287 -13.94 2.54 25.64
CA ILE A 287 -14.91 2.04 24.65
C ILE A 287 -14.95 0.51 24.71
N ILE A 288 -13.79 -0.11 24.74
CA ILE A 288 -13.61 -1.56 24.80
C ILE A 288 -14.30 -2.16 26.02
N ASP A 289 -14.06 -1.58 27.20
CA ASP A 289 -14.57 -2.09 28.48
C ASP A 289 -16.07 -1.88 28.63
N ARG A 290 -16.64 -0.86 27.96
CA ARG A 290 -18.07 -0.52 28.08
C ARG A 290 -18.96 -0.93 26.92
N ALA A 291 -18.42 -1.13 25.71
CA ALA A 291 -19.19 -1.44 24.52
C ALA A 291 -19.03 -2.92 24.15
N THR A 292 -19.75 -3.80 24.84
CA THR A 292 -19.62 -5.26 24.66
C THR A 292 -19.96 -5.73 23.24
N HIS A 293 -20.96 -5.15 22.58
CA HIS A 293 -21.41 -5.60 21.24
C HIS A 293 -20.84 -4.79 20.06
N TRP A 294 -20.40 -3.55 20.29
CA TRP A 294 -20.02 -2.62 19.20
C TRP A 294 -18.53 -2.26 19.18
N ARG A 295 -17.71 -2.95 20.00
CA ARG A 295 -16.29 -2.67 20.19
C ARG A 295 -15.53 -2.50 18.89
N VAL A 296 -15.64 -3.48 17.97
CA VAL A 296 -14.88 -3.46 16.71
C VAL A 296 -15.31 -2.31 15.80
N HIS A 297 -16.61 -2.05 15.70
CA HIS A 297 -17.15 -0.94 14.90
C HIS A 297 -16.63 0.41 15.38
N TRP A 298 -16.55 0.62 16.70
CA TRP A 298 -15.98 1.84 17.28
C TRP A 298 -14.48 1.95 17.04
N ILE A 299 -13.73 0.85 17.12
CA ILE A 299 -12.29 0.83 16.81
C ILE A 299 -12.07 1.28 15.37
N VAL A 300 -12.76 0.65 14.41
CA VAL A 300 -12.65 1.00 12.98
C VAL A 300 -13.07 2.45 12.74
N LEU A 301 -14.20 2.88 13.29
CA LEU A 301 -14.65 4.27 13.16
C LEU A 301 -13.61 5.26 13.70
N LEU A 302 -13.00 4.96 14.84
CA LEU A 302 -12.00 5.82 15.45
C LEU A 302 -10.71 5.90 14.60
N VAL A 303 -10.26 4.78 14.04
CA VAL A 303 -9.14 4.77 13.06
C VAL A 303 -9.47 5.68 11.88
N LEU A 304 -10.67 5.56 11.30
CA LEU A 304 -11.11 6.40 10.17
C LEU A 304 -11.20 7.88 10.54
N VAL A 305 -11.74 8.21 11.71
CA VAL A 305 -11.82 9.59 12.20
C VAL A 305 -10.43 10.18 12.39
N VAL A 306 -9.50 9.45 13.02
CA VAL A 306 -8.14 9.94 13.24
C VAL A 306 -7.40 10.10 11.91
N SER A 307 -7.54 9.16 10.97
CA SER A 307 -6.98 9.29 9.61
C SER A 307 -7.56 10.48 8.86
N ALA A 308 -8.87 10.73 8.94
CA ALA A 308 -9.51 11.89 8.30
C ALA A 308 -9.05 13.22 8.92
N VAL A 309 -8.86 13.27 10.24
CA VAL A 309 -8.26 14.44 10.91
C VAL A 309 -6.82 14.63 10.46
N GLY A 310 -6.03 13.55 10.38
CA GLY A 310 -4.68 13.57 9.85
C GLY A 310 -4.61 14.14 8.43
N GLN A 311 -5.52 13.71 7.55
CA GLN A 311 -5.65 14.26 6.19
C GLN A 311 -5.88 15.77 6.17
N ARG A 312 -6.73 16.28 7.06
CA ARG A 312 -6.98 17.72 7.17
C ARG A 312 -5.79 18.50 7.71
N LEU A 313 -4.92 17.87 8.48
CA LEU A 313 -3.66 18.44 8.96
C LEU A 313 -2.52 18.32 7.94
N GLY A 314 -2.81 17.85 6.72
CA GLY A 314 -1.81 17.69 5.65
C GLY A 314 -0.99 16.39 5.72
N LEU A 315 -1.35 15.44 6.60
CA LEU A 315 -0.84 14.09 6.51
C LEU A 315 -1.59 13.28 5.46
N SER A 316 -1.02 12.17 5.02
CA SER A 316 -1.81 11.17 4.32
C SER A 316 -2.50 10.27 5.36
N GLY A 317 -3.75 9.87 5.10
CA GLY A 317 -4.56 9.09 6.07
C GLY A 317 -3.89 7.78 6.47
N GLU A 318 -3.12 7.23 5.52
CA GLU A 318 -2.26 6.05 5.63
C GLU A 318 -1.17 6.21 6.71
N LYS A 319 -0.44 7.33 6.64
CA LYS A 319 0.64 7.66 7.58
C LYS A 319 0.05 7.80 8.99
N THR A 320 -1.11 8.43 9.09
CA THR A 320 -1.81 8.61 10.36
C THR A 320 -2.30 7.27 10.94
N ALA A 321 -2.87 6.39 10.12
CA ALA A 321 -3.32 5.07 10.54
C ALA A 321 -2.14 4.23 11.06
N PHE A 322 -1.02 4.21 10.33
CA PHE A 322 0.20 3.52 10.74
C PHE A 322 0.74 4.01 12.09
N VAL A 323 0.88 5.34 12.26
CA VAL A 323 1.39 5.93 13.51
C VAL A 323 0.44 5.65 14.68
N LEU A 324 -0.88 5.71 14.44
CA LEU A 324 -1.87 5.35 15.44
C LEU A 324 -1.69 3.88 15.86
N GLY A 325 -1.54 2.96 14.91
CA GLY A 325 -1.24 1.55 15.18
C GLY A 325 0.02 1.39 16.03
N LEU A 326 1.13 2.04 15.64
CA LEU A 326 2.38 2.01 16.41
C LEU A 326 2.22 2.48 17.85
N CYS A 327 1.39 3.51 18.08
CA CYS A 327 1.16 4.01 19.41
C CYS A 327 0.27 3.07 20.25
N MET A 328 -0.55 2.26 19.57
CA MET A 328 -1.51 1.35 20.18
C MET A 328 -0.99 -0.08 20.33
N SER A 329 0.16 -0.43 19.72
CA SER A 329 0.75 -1.77 19.79
C SER A 329 1.05 -2.25 21.22
N ARG A 330 1.19 -1.33 22.18
CA ARG A 330 1.46 -1.62 23.60
C ARG A 330 0.20 -1.77 24.47
N THR A 331 -0.99 -1.72 23.86
CA THR A 331 -2.25 -1.65 24.60
C THR A 331 -2.89 -3.03 24.70
N HIS A 332 -2.75 -3.67 25.86
CA HIS A 332 -3.40 -4.94 26.15
C HIS A 332 -4.68 -4.67 26.96
N THR A 333 -5.80 -5.28 26.57
CA THR A 333 -7.05 -5.17 27.34
C THR A 333 -7.59 -6.57 27.66
N GLY A 334 -7.66 -6.91 28.94
CA GLY A 334 -8.09 -8.24 29.37
C GLY A 334 -7.17 -9.37 28.91
N GLY A 335 -5.87 -9.10 28.72
CA GLY A 335 -4.89 -10.08 28.24
C GLY A 335 -4.97 -10.39 26.74
N VAL A 336 -5.87 -9.73 26.00
CA VAL A 336 -6.02 -9.91 24.55
C VAL A 336 -5.55 -8.65 23.82
N ASP A 337 -4.78 -8.84 22.76
CA ASP A 337 -4.25 -7.79 21.91
C ASP A 337 -5.36 -7.11 21.09
N LEU A 338 -5.22 -5.81 20.84
CA LEU A 338 -6.18 -5.06 20.02
C LEU A 338 -6.34 -5.65 18.62
N GLU A 339 -5.26 -6.21 18.08
CA GLU A 339 -5.21 -6.91 16.79
C GLU A 339 -6.29 -7.98 16.68
N HIS A 340 -6.49 -8.78 17.75
CA HIS A 340 -7.49 -9.83 17.76
C HIS A 340 -8.91 -9.31 17.54
N TYR A 341 -9.21 -8.11 18.02
CA TYR A 341 -10.54 -7.51 17.88
C TYR A 341 -10.78 -6.94 16.49
N ILE A 342 -9.73 -6.42 15.83
CA ILE A 342 -9.88 -5.83 14.49
C ILE A 342 -9.77 -6.86 13.37
N ALA A 343 -9.02 -7.95 13.60
CA ALA A 343 -8.76 -9.01 12.63
C ALA A 343 -10.01 -9.51 11.86
N PRO A 344 -11.19 -9.72 12.48
CA PRO A 344 -12.37 -10.16 11.74
C PRO A 344 -12.85 -9.18 10.66
N ILE A 345 -12.66 -7.87 10.86
CA ILE A 345 -13.07 -6.84 9.89
C ILE A 345 -11.91 -6.50 8.94
N SER A 346 -10.69 -6.37 9.46
CA SER A 346 -9.52 -6.06 8.64
C SER A 346 -9.11 -7.26 7.78
N GLN A 347 -8.62 -8.34 8.39
CA GLN A 347 -8.04 -9.50 7.70
C GLN A 347 -9.05 -10.29 6.88
N ARG A 348 -10.30 -10.38 7.33
CA ARG A 348 -11.32 -11.20 6.63
C ARG A 348 -12.18 -10.43 5.63
N LEU A 349 -12.10 -9.10 5.56
CA LEU A 349 -12.94 -8.34 4.63
C LEU A 349 -12.16 -7.22 3.94
N LEU A 350 -11.73 -6.21 4.69
CA LEU A 350 -11.25 -4.97 4.07
C LEU A 350 -9.85 -5.10 3.45
N ILE A 351 -8.92 -5.83 4.07
CA ILE A 351 -7.59 -6.10 3.50
C ILE A 351 -7.71 -6.94 2.21
N PRO A 352 -8.50 -8.03 2.17
CA PRO A 352 -8.82 -8.72 0.91
C PRO A 352 -9.35 -7.79 -0.18
N VAL A 353 -10.33 -6.94 0.15
CA VAL A 353 -10.89 -5.96 -0.81
C VAL A 353 -9.82 -5.00 -1.32
N PHE A 354 -8.90 -4.54 -0.48
CA PHE A 354 -7.76 -3.73 -0.91
C PHE A 354 -6.89 -4.44 -1.96
N PHE A 355 -6.48 -5.70 -1.72
CA PHE A 355 -5.64 -6.42 -2.68
C PHE A 355 -6.37 -6.73 -3.99
N ILE A 356 -7.68 -7.00 -3.93
CA ILE A 356 -8.52 -7.15 -5.13
C ILE A 356 -8.59 -5.83 -5.89
N ALA A 357 -8.87 -4.72 -5.20
CA ALA A 357 -8.91 -3.38 -5.79
C ALA A 357 -7.57 -2.96 -6.41
N LEU A 358 -6.45 -3.34 -5.79
CA LEU A 358 -5.12 -3.14 -6.38
C LEU A 358 -4.98 -3.94 -7.68
N GLY A 359 -5.35 -5.22 -7.68
CA GLY A 359 -5.31 -6.05 -8.89
C GLY A 359 -6.19 -5.50 -10.02
N MET A 360 -7.37 -4.96 -9.69
CA MET A 360 -8.29 -4.37 -10.67
C MET A 360 -7.75 -3.10 -11.35
N GLN A 361 -6.77 -2.44 -10.73
CA GLN A 361 -6.10 -1.28 -11.32
C GLN A 361 -4.97 -1.68 -12.28
N LEU A 362 -4.60 -2.96 -12.34
CA LEU A 362 -3.57 -3.46 -13.25
C LEU A 362 -4.21 -3.90 -14.58
N GLU A 363 -3.54 -3.58 -15.68
CA GLU A 363 -3.96 -4.02 -17.00
C GLU A 363 -3.60 -5.49 -17.23
N TRP A 364 -4.60 -6.34 -17.50
CA TRP A 364 -4.37 -7.78 -17.71
C TRP A 364 -3.48 -8.08 -18.92
N GLN A 365 -3.51 -7.22 -19.93
CA GLN A 365 -2.63 -7.34 -21.10
C GLN A 365 -1.15 -7.30 -20.71
N LEU A 366 -0.81 -6.57 -19.64
CA LEU A 366 0.56 -6.48 -19.14
C LEU A 366 1.04 -7.76 -18.43
N LEU A 367 0.15 -8.70 -18.09
CA LEU A 367 0.56 -10.03 -17.57
C LEU A 367 1.23 -10.89 -18.64
N PHE A 368 0.88 -10.67 -19.91
CA PHE A 368 1.38 -11.43 -21.05
C PHE A 368 2.35 -10.62 -21.91
N SER A 369 2.78 -9.45 -21.43
CA SER A 369 3.72 -8.59 -22.13
C SER A 369 5.16 -8.87 -21.71
N GLU A 370 6.11 -8.28 -22.44
CA GLU A 370 7.53 -8.32 -22.09
C GLU A 370 7.80 -7.70 -20.71
N LEU A 371 6.91 -6.82 -20.24
CA LEU A 371 6.96 -6.26 -18.88
C LEU A 371 6.88 -7.34 -17.80
N ALA A 372 6.03 -8.35 -17.99
CA ALA A 372 5.93 -9.48 -17.08
C ALA A 372 7.21 -10.33 -17.10
N LEU A 373 7.86 -10.48 -18.27
CA LEU A 373 9.16 -11.14 -18.38
C LEU A 373 10.25 -10.34 -17.65
N PHE A 374 10.27 -9.01 -17.77
CA PHE A 374 11.18 -8.14 -17.00
C PHE A 374 10.93 -8.25 -15.50
N ALA A 375 9.66 -8.31 -15.06
CA ALA A 375 9.31 -8.51 -13.67
C ALA A 375 9.78 -9.87 -13.14
N LEU A 376 9.60 -10.93 -13.93
CA LEU A 376 10.07 -12.27 -13.60
C LEU A 376 11.60 -12.33 -13.51
N ALA A 377 12.30 -11.74 -14.47
CA ALA A 377 13.76 -11.65 -14.47
C ALA A 377 14.28 -10.88 -13.25
N ALA A 378 13.64 -9.74 -12.91
CA ALA A 378 13.96 -8.95 -11.73
C ALA A 378 13.77 -9.76 -10.44
N ALA A 379 12.65 -10.50 -10.34
CA ALA A 379 12.37 -11.36 -9.19
C ALA A 379 13.44 -12.46 -9.03
N PHE A 380 13.79 -13.17 -10.11
CA PHE A 380 14.85 -14.18 -10.08
C PHE A 380 16.20 -13.58 -9.67
N LEU A 381 16.58 -12.43 -10.26
CA LEU A 381 17.83 -11.76 -9.94
C LEU A 381 17.89 -11.37 -8.46
N LEU A 382 16.82 -10.78 -7.92
CA LEU A 382 16.74 -10.39 -6.51
C LEU A 382 16.77 -11.59 -5.58
N MET A 383 16.04 -12.66 -5.88
CA MET A 383 16.07 -13.90 -5.10
C MET A 383 17.48 -14.52 -5.08
N ALA A 384 18.18 -14.54 -6.22
CA ALA A 384 19.55 -14.99 -6.31
C ALA A 384 20.51 -14.10 -5.49
N PHE A 385 20.30 -12.78 -5.53
CA PHE A 385 21.10 -11.82 -4.77
C PHE A 385 20.95 -12.00 -3.25
N ARG A 386 19.70 -12.20 -2.79
CA ARG A 386 19.36 -12.45 -1.38
C ARG A 386 19.93 -13.77 -0.88
N SER A 387 19.84 -14.82 -1.68
CA SER A 387 20.45 -16.12 -1.36
C SER A 387 21.97 -15.98 -1.17
N ARG A 388 22.65 -15.20 -2.02
CA ARG A 388 24.09 -14.93 -1.88
C ARG A 388 24.46 -14.10 -0.65
N PHE A 389 23.56 -13.26 -0.16
CA PHE A 389 23.79 -12.49 1.06
C PHE A 389 23.74 -13.36 2.31
N ASN A 390 22.99 -14.47 2.30
CA ASN A 390 22.84 -15.40 3.43
C ASN A 390 23.75 -16.65 3.34
N LYS A 391 24.99 -16.49 2.90
CA LYS A 391 25.95 -17.59 2.66
C LYS A 391 26.42 -18.36 3.91
N SER A 392 25.92 -18.03 5.11
CA SER A 392 26.43 -18.60 6.35
C SER A 392 26.20 -20.11 6.46
N LYS A 393 25.12 -20.66 5.87
CA LYS A 393 24.93 -22.11 5.63
C LYS A 393 24.03 -22.33 4.41
N PRO A 394 24.39 -23.19 3.44
CA PRO A 394 23.56 -23.44 2.24
C PRO A 394 22.19 -24.05 2.55
N GLU A 395 22.04 -24.71 3.69
CA GLU A 395 20.77 -25.26 4.18
C GLU A 395 19.88 -24.19 4.84
N ASP A 396 20.45 -23.05 5.22
CA ASP A 396 19.73 -21.99 5.90
C ASP A 396 18.92 -21.13 4.90
N ARG A 397 17.67 -21.55 4.71
CA ARG A 397 16.68 -20.84 3.91
C ARG A 397 15.98 -19.70 4.67
N ALA A 398 16.47 -19.27 5.84
CA ALA A 398 15.82 -18.23 6.63
C ALA A 398 15.71 -16.90 5.90
N PHE A 399 16.57 -16.64 4.90
CA PHE A 399 16.43 -15.46 4.04
C PHE A 399 15.09 -15.41 3.28
N LEU A 400 14.43 -16.56 3.08
CA LEU A 400 13.09 -16.61 2.46
C LEU A 400 12.05 -15.92 3.33
N LEU A 401 12.23 -15.85 4.66
CA LEU A 401 11.36 -15.07 5.55
C LEU A 401 11.46 -13.56 5.30
N LEU A 402 12.57 -13.10 4.71
CA LEU A 402 12.77 -11.70 4.34
C LEU A 402 12.25 -11.37 2.93
N CYS A 403 11.71 -12.35 2.21
CA CYS A 403 11.34 -12.20 0.81
C CYS A 403 9.91 -11.71 0.57
N PRO A 404 8.88 -12.16 1.32
CA PRO A 404 7.52 -11.65 1.18
C PRO A 404 7.50 -10.13 1.34
N ASN A 405 7.08 -9.42 0.30
CA ASN A 405 7.11 -7.96 0.24
C ASN A 405 5.88 -7.36 -0.45
N LEU A 406 4.86 -8.18 -0.72
CA LEU A 406 3.70 -7.79 -1.52
C LEU A 406 2.94 -6.59 -0.91
N THR A 407 2.84 -6.46 0.41
CA THR A 407 2.22 -5.28 1.05
C THR A 407 2.98 -3.99 0.73
N LEU A 408 4.31 -4.03 0.77
CA LEU A 408 5.18 -2.87 0.52
C LEU A 408 5.22 -2.51 -0.97
N VAL A 409 5.19 -3.52 -1.82
CA VAL A 409 5.02 -3.38 -3.26
C VAL A 409 3.66 -2.78 -3.60
N ALA A 410 2.59 -3.24 -2.96
CA ALA A 410 1.24 -2.70 -3.11
C ALA A 410 1.15 -1.23 -2.68
N LEU A 411 1.76 -0.88 -1.54
CA LEU A 411 1.90 0.50 -1.07
C LEU A 411 2.56 1.38 -2.14
N ALA A 412 3.69 0.94 -2.66
CA ALA A 412 4.45 1.68 -3.65
C ALA A 412 3.74 1.79 -5.00
N ALA A 413 3.09 0.72 -5.47
CA ALA A 413 2.27 0.73 -6.68
C ALA A 413 1.09 1.69 -6.54
N ASN A 414 0.41 1.70 -5.38
CA ASN A 414 -0.66 2.65 -5.12
C ASN A 414 -0.15 4.11 -5.12
N VAL A 415 1.06 4.38 -4.61
CA VAL A 415 1.68 5.70 -4.74
C VAL A 415 1.83 6.12 -6.21
N LEU A 416 2.29 5.22 -7.08
CA LEU A 416 2.47 5.48 -8.51
C LEU A 416 1.13 5.68 -9.23
N LEU A 417 0.10 4.91 -8.88
CA LEU A 417 -1.23 5.01 -9.50
C LEU A 417 -2.00 6.26 -9.05
N GLU A 418 -1.88 6.65 -7.78
CA GLU A 418 -2.53 7.87 -7.25
C GLU A 418 -1.79 9.17 -7.60
N GLY A 419 -0.49 9.08 -7.89
CA GLY A 419 0.31 10.27 -8.13
C GLY A 419 0.21 10.70 -9.58
N VAL A 420 -0.59 11.74 -9.84
CA VAL A 420 -0.34 12.58 -11.01
C VAL A 420 0.99 13.29 -10.75
N SER A 421 2.06 12.88 -11.43
CA SER A 421 3.36 13.56 -11.32
C SER A 421 3.20 14.99 -11.81
N ALA A 422 3.14 15.94 -10.88
CA ALA A 422 2.87 17.34 -11.21
C ALA A 422 3.92 17.83 -12.21
N GLY A 423 3.49 18.03 -13.46
CA GLY A 423 4.32 18.58 -14.53
C GLY A 423 5.31 17.62 -15.19
N ASN A 424 5.29 16.30 -14.93
CA ASN A 424 6.17 15.34 -15.63
C ASN A 424 5.34 14.38 -16.49
N PRO A 425 5.17 14.66 -17.79
CA PRO A 425 4.31 13.88 -18.69
C PRO A 425 4.87 12.48 -18.95
N LEU A 426 6.20 12.36 -19.11
CA LEU A 426 6.88 11.08 -19.30
C LEU A 426 6.64 10.13 -18.12
N LEU A 427 6.65 10.67 -16.90
CA LEU A 427 6.41 9.91 -15.69
C LEU A 427 4.94 9.54 -15.49
N ALA A 428 4.01 10.43 -15.86
CA ALA A 428 2.60 10.13 -15.84
C ALA A 428 2.24 8.96 -16.79
N GLN A 429 2.90 8.90 -17.95
CA GLN A 429 2.71 7.80 -18.91
C GLN A 429 3.32 6.48 -18.42
N ALA A 430 4.51 6.52 -17.84
CA ALA A 430 5.21 5.31 -17.39
C ALA A 430 4.68 4.76 -16.05
N ALA A 431 4.04 5.58 -15.22
CA ALA A 431 3.65 5.20 -13.85
C ALA A 431 2.75 3.95 -13.77
N PRO A 432 1.70 3.77 -14.60
CA PRO A 432 0.86 2.55 -14.55
C PRO A 432 1.63 1.28 -14.91
N GLN A 433 2.53 1.36 -15.89
CA GLN A 433 3.36 0.24 -16.31
C GLN A 433 4.42 -0.08 -15.26
N LEU A 434 5.04 0.94 -14.65
CA LEU A 434 5.96 0.77 -13.52
C LEU A 434 5.26 0.17 -12.30
N ALA A 435 4.03 0.61 -11.98
CA ALA A 435 3.22 0.03 -10.91
C ALA A 435 2.93 -1.44 -11.19
N THR A 436 2.56 -1.79 -12.42
CA THR A 436 2.32 -3.17 -12.84
C THR A 436 3.58 -4.03 -12.72
N TRP A 437 4.72 -3.56 -13.26
CA TRP A 437 6.00 -4.24 -13.12
C TRP A 437 6.37 -4.46 -11.65
N LEU A 438 6.15 -3.46 -10.80
CA LEU A 438 6.44 -3.54 -9.38
C LEU A 438 5.59 -4.62 -8.70
N VAL A 439 4.27 -4.63 -8.94
CA VAL A 439 3.35 -5.65 -8.39
C VAL A 439 3.71 -7.05 -8.87
N LEU A 440 3.98 -7.23 -10.16
CA LEU A 440 4.38 -8.53 -10.71
C LEU A 440 5.70 -9.01 -10.13
N THR A 441 6.69 -8.12 -10.00
CA THR A 441 7.97 -8.46 -9.38
C THR A 441 7.77 -8.88 -7.92
N GLY A 442 6.93 -8.16 -7.17
CA GLY A 442 6.55 -8.51 -5.80
C GLY A 442 5.85 -9.87 -5.69
N LEU A 443 4.92 -10.17 -6.60
CA LEU A 443 4.24 -11.47 -6.68
C LEU A 443 5.23 -12.61 -6.99
N PHE A 444 6.10 -12.43 -7.99
CA PHE A 444 7.10 -13.42 -8.38
C PHE A 444 8.22 -13.61 -7.35
N ILE A 445 8.43 -12.67 -6.43
CA ILE A 445 9.29 -12.86 -5.26
C ILE A 445 8.52 -13.60 -4.16
N THR A 446 7.33 -13.11 -3.83
CA THR A 446 6.57 -13.51 -2.64
C THR A 446 6.03 -14.93 -2.78
N VAL A 447 5.41 -15.28 -3.91
CA VAL A 447 4.77 -16.59 -4.11
C VAL A 447 5.80 -17.73 -4.02
N PRO A 448 6.93 -17.72 -4.78
CA PRO A 448 7.93 -18.77 -4.66
C PRO A 448 8.62 -18.81 -3.30
N ALA A 449 8.78 -17.67 -2.61
CA ALA A 449 9.32 -17.64 -1.26
C ALA A 449 8.40 -18.39 -0.29
N ILE A 450 7.09 -18.11 -0.32
CA ILE A 450 6.11 -18.77 0.55
C ILE A 450 6.03 -20.27 0.27
N PHE A 451 6.03 -20.70 -1.00
CA PHE A 451 6.03 -22.13 -1.34
C PHE A 451 7.29 -22.87 -0.88
N ARG A 452 8.43 -22.18 -0.81
CA ARG A 452 9.71 -22.77 -0.37
C ARG A 452 9.95 -22.69 1.13
N LEU A 453 9.17 -21.91 1.86
CA LEU A 453 9.18 -21.91 3.33
C LEU A 453 8.61 -23.23 3.86
N PRO A 454 8.98 -23.69 5.06
CA PRO A 454 8.39 -24.90 5.66
C PRO A 454 6.89 -24.75 5.89
N PRO A 455 6.06 -25.78 5.66
CA PRO A 455 4.62 -25.72 5.91
C PRO A 455 4.35 -25.49 7.40
N GLU A 456 3.30 -24.75 7.70
CA GLU A 456 2.85 -24.53 9.08
C GLU A 456 2.42 -25.87 9.70
N SER A 457 2.97 -26.22 10.87
CA SER A 457 2.59 -27.41 11.63
C SER A 457 1.21 -27.21 12.26
N GLU A 458 0.36 -28.23 12.27
CA GLU A 458 -0.98 -28.14 12.88
C GLU A 458 -0.90 -27.83 14.39
N ASP A 459 0.18 -28.26 15.05
CA ASP A 459 0.41 -28.10 16.48
C ASP A 459 0.57 -26.64 16.94
N SER A 460 0.81 -25.67 16.04
CA SER A 460 1.00 -24.27 16.42
C SER A 460 -0.31 -23.53 16.76
N HIS A 461 -1.48 -24.18 16.59
CA HIS A 461 -2.78 -23.58 16.89
C HIS A 461 -3.46 -24.14 18.14
N GLU A 462 -2.94 -25.20 18.78
CA GLU A 462 -3.54 -25.73 20.02
C GLU A 462 -3.45 -24.76 21.20
N ASP A 463 -2.53 -23.78 21.17
CA ASP A 463 -2.44 -22.72 22.19
C ASP A 463 -3.31 -21.49 21.89
N ALA A 464 -3.99 -21.44 20.74
CA ALA A 464 -4.97 -20.39 20.46
C ALA A 464 -6.34 -20.86 20.99
N PRO A 465 -6.96 -20.17 21.97
CA PRO A 465 -8.25 -20.59 22.52
C PRO A 465 -9.27 -20.74 21.38
N ALA A 466 -9.86 -21.92 21.28
CA ALA A 466 -10.86 -22.24 20.28
C ALA A 466 -11.97 -21.18 20.32
N MET A 467 -12.02 -20.33 19.29
CA MET A 467 -13.11 -19.39 19.08
C MET A 467 -14.37 -20.20 18.77
N THR A 468 -15.19 -20.42 19.80
CA THR A 468 -16.59 -20.86 19.69
C THR A 468 -17.50 -19.68 19.97
#